data_AF-A0A6G1RMI5-F1
#
_entry.id   AF-A0A6G1RMI5-F1
#
_cell.length_a   1.000
_cell.length_b   1.000
_cell.length_c   1.000
_cell.angle_alpha   90.00
_cell.angle_beta   90.00
_cell.angle_gamma   90.00
#
_symmetry.space_group_name_H-M   'P 1'
#
loop_
_entity.id
_entity.type
_entity.pdbx_description
1 polymer ?
#
loop_
_entity_poly.entity_id
_entity_poly.type
_entity_poly.pdbx_seq_one_letter_code
_entity_poly.pdbx_strand_id
1 'polypeptide(L)'
;HFRYCFPFGRPEGALKATLSLLERVLMKDIATPIPAEEVKKVVRKCLEKAALINYTRLTEYAKIEETMNQATPARKLEEVLHLAELCIEVLQQNEEHHSEAFAWWPELLAE
;
A
#
# COMPACT_ATOMS: atom_id res chain seq x y z
N HIS A 1 3.25 -5.98 -6.05
CA HIS A 1 2.28 -5.30 -6.93
C HIS A 1 0.87 -5.48 -6.38
N PHE A 2 0.64 -5.11 -5.12
CA PHE A 2 -0.62 -5.36 -4.40
C PHE A 2 -1.85 -4.76 -5.12
N ARG A 3 -1.86 -3.44 -5.36
CA ARG A 3 -2.99 -2.73 -6.01
C ARG A 3 -3.23 -3.16 -7.46
N TYR A 4 -2.20 -3.67 -8.13
CA TYR A 4 -2.33 -4.20 -9.49
C TYR A 4 -2.99 -5.58 -9.50
N CYS A 5 -2.67 -6.42 -8.51
CA CYS A 5 -3.30 -7.74 -8.37
C CYS A 5 -4.73 -7.64 -7.84
N PHE A 6 -5.04 -6.59 -7.05
CA PHE A 6 -6.35 -6.36 -6.46
C PHE A 6 -6.82 -4.91 -6.72
N PRO A 7 -7.17 -4.54 -7.96
CA PRO A 7 -7.57 -3.18 -8.28
C PRO A 7 -8.90 -2.80 -7.60
N PHE A 8 -8.91 -1.74 -6.80
CA PHE A 8 -10.11 -1.24 -6.09
C PHE A 8 -10.88 -2.33 -5.33
N GLY A 9 -10.13 -3.24 -4.70
CA GLY A 9 -10.71 -4.35 -3.95
C GLY A 9 -11.33 -5.46 -4.81
N ARG A 10 -11.15 -5.42 -6.14
CA ARG A 10 -11.73 -6.41 -7.06
C ARG A 10 -10.76 -7.54 -7.42
N PRO A 11 -11.25 -8.77 -7.61
CA PRO A 11 -12.60 -9.20 -7.24
C PRO A 11 -12.83 -9.14 -5.72
N GLU A 12 -14.06 -8.87 -5.32
CA GLU A 12 -14.43 -8.70 -3.91
C GLU A 12 -14.00 -9.92 -3.07
N GLY A 13 -13.38 -9.66 -1.92
CA GLY A 13 -12.86 -10.70 -1.02
C GLY A 13 -11.62 -11.46 -1.51
N ALA A 14 -11.16 -11.25 -2.75
CA ALA A 14 -10.03 -12.00 -3.31
C ALA A 14 -8.71 -11.75 -2.56
N LEU A 15 -8.52 -10.51 -2.09
CA LEU A 15 -7.37 -10.17 -1.26
C LEU A 15 -7.40 -10.91 0.07
N LYS A 16 -8.54 -10.90 0.77
CA LYS A 16 -8.75 -11.62 2.03
C LYS A 16 -8.50 -13.12 1.86
N ALA A 17 -9.05 -13.72 0.81
CA ALA A 17 -8.82 -15.13 0.46
C ALA A 17 -7.33 -15.41 0.18
N THR A 18 -6.64 -14.49 -0.50
CA THR A 18 -5.19 -14.61 -0.77
C THR A 18 -4.36 -14.54 0.51
N LEU A 19 -4.71 -13.67 1.45
CA LEU A 19 -4.06 -13.59 2.77
C LEU A 19 -4.30 -14.87 3.58
N SER A 20 -5.52 -15.40 3.60
CA SER A 20 -5.81 -16.69 4.23
C SER A 20 -5.07 -17.87 3.57
N LEU A 21 -4.87 -17.82 2.25
CA LEU A 21 -4.06 -18.81 1.55
C LEU A 21 -2.57 -18.68 1.93
N LEU A 22 -2.05 -17.45 2.01
CA LEU A 22 -0.67 -17.19 2.43
C LEU A 22 -0.41 -17.74 3.83
N GLU A 23 -1.30 -17.52 4.79
CA GLU A 23 -1.19 -18.09 6.14
C GLU A 23 -1.03 -19.61 6.09
N ARG A 24 -1.88 -20.30 5.32
CA ARG A 24 -1.85 -21.76 5.17
C ARG A 24 -0.59 -22.27 4.48
N VAL A 25 -0.11 -21.57 3.46
CA VAL A 25 1.11 -21.95 2.72
C VAL A 25 2.35 -21.82 3.59
N LEU A 26 2.36 -20.87 4.53
CA LEU A 26 3.49 -20.66 5.43
C LEU A 26 3.48 -21.62 6.64
N MET A 27 2.36 -22.32 6.91
CA MET A 27 2.31 -23.34 7.96
C MET A 27 3.32 -24.46 7.67
N LYS A 28 4.09 -24.86 8.70
CA LYS A 28 5.11 -25.92 8.59
C LYS A 28 4.48 -27.31 8.42
N ASP A 29 3.31 -27.50 9.01
CA ASP A 29 2.48 -28.70 8.94
C ASP A 29 1.01 -28.32 9.22
N ILE A 30 0.07 -29.25 9.03
CA ILE A 30 -1.38 -28.99 9.15
C ILE A 30 -1.81 -28.73 10.62
N ALA A 31 -1.04 -29.20 11.60
CA ALA A 31 -1.38 -29.11 13.02
C ALA A 31 -0.82 -27.85 13.70
N THR A 32 0.24 -27.26 13.15
CA THR A 32 0.94 -26.12 13.76
C THR A 32 0.62 -24.82 13.03
N PRO A 33 -0.22 -23.94 13.61
CA PRO A 33 -0.47 -22.63 13.02
C PRO A 33 0.81 -21.79 13.01
N ILE A 34 1.01 -21.02 11.93
CA ILE A 34 2.13 -20.09 11.86
C ILE A 34 1.90 -18.88 12.78
N PRO A 35 2.93 -18.33 13.45
CA PRO A 35 2.78 -17.07 14.18
C PRO A 35 2.34 -15.93 13.25
N ALA A 36 1.36 -15.13 13.70
CA ALA A 36 0.82 -14.01 12.93
C ALA A 36 1.89 -13.01 12.48
N GLU A 37 2.94 -12.81 13.30
CA GLU A 37 4.05 -11.90 12.98
C GLU A 37 4.87 -12.32 11.75
N GLU A 38 4.96 -13.62 11.45
CA GLU A 38 5.65 -14.08 10.24
C GLU A 38 4.84 -13.72 8.98
N VAL A 39 3.52 -13.88 9.04
CA VAL A 39 2.61 -13.52 7.94
C VAL A 39 2.60 -12.00 7.77
N LYS A 40 2.44 -11.25 8.86
CA LYS A 40 2.52 -9.78 8.88
C LYS A 40 3.82 -9.27 8.24
N LYS A 41 4.96 -9.88 8.53
CA LYS A 41 6.26 -9.48 7.95
C LYS A 41 6.28 -9.61 6.42
N VAL A 42 5.72 -10.69 5.88
CA VAL A 42 5.62 -10.90 4.42
C VAL A 42 4.69 -9.87 3.80
N VAL A 43 3.54 -9.63 4.42
CA VAL A 43 2.53 -8.68 3.98
C VAL A 43 3.09 -7.24 4.00
N ARG A 44 3.72 -6.83 5.10
CA ARG A 44 4.36 -5.53 5.27
C ARG A 44 5.36 -5.24 4.15
N LYS A 45 6.26 -6.18 3.85
CA LYS A 45 7.23 -6.03 2.75
C LYS A 45 6.55 -5.84 1.39
N CYS A 46 5.40 -6.48 1.16
CA CYS A 46 4.62 -6.31 -0.06
C CYS A 46 3.98 -4.91 -0.13
N LEU A 47 3.46 -4.42 1.00
CA LEU A 47 2.84 -3.10 1.12
C LEU A 47 3.88 -1.97 0.98
N GLU A 48 5.04 -2.07 1.64
CA GLU A 48 6.17 -1.14 1.47
C GLU A 48 6.59 -1.02 -0.01
N LYS A 49 6.70 -2.15 -0.70
CA LYS A 49 7.02 -2.15 -2.15
C LYS A 49 5.90 -1.51 -2.97
N ALA A 50 4.64 -1.69 -2.59
CA ALA A 50 3.52 -1.04 -3.26
C ALA A 50 3.50 0.47 -3.00
N ALA A 51 3.79 0.91 -1.77
CA ALA A 51 3.91 2.30 -1.39
C ALA A 51 5.03 2.99 -2.19
N LEU A 52 6.21 2.38 -2.28
CA LEU A 52 7.32 2.90 -3.08
C LEU A 52 6.91 3.08 -4.55
N ILE A 53 6.28 2.07 -5.16
CA ILE A 53 5.83 2.15 -6.56
C ILE A 53 4.78 3.26 -6.74
N ASN A 54 3.83 3.39 -5.81
CA ASN A 54 2.82 4.45 -5.87
C ASN A 54 3.48 5.83 -5.75
N TYR A 55 4.38 6.00 -4.78
CA TYR A 55 5.07 7.27 -4.56
C TYR A 55 5.89 7.68 -5.79
N THR A 56 6.70 6.79 -6.35
CA THR A 56 7.46 7.05 -7.58
C THR A 56 6.55 7.49 -8.73
N ARG A 57 5.41 6.81 -8.92
CA ARG A 57 4.45 7.18 -9.97
C ARG A 57 3.75 8.52 -9.70
N LEU A 58 3.42 8.81 -8.44
CA LEU A 58 2.81 10.09 -8.07
C LEU A 58 3.79 11.25 -8.27
N THR A 59 5.07 11.08 -7.91
CA THR A 59 6.09 12.10 -8.13
C THR A 59 6.36 12.33 -9.62
N GLU A 60 6.32 11.28 -10.44
CA GLU A 60 6.37 11.37 -11.90
C GLU A 60 5.14 12.12 -12.46
N TYR A 61 3.93 11.75 -11.99
CA TYR A 61 2.68 12.39 -12.43
C TYR A 61 2.63 13.88 -12.09
N ALA A 62 3.08 14.25 -10.89
CA ALA A 62 3.18 15.62 -10.44
C ALA A 62 4.36 16.38 -11.08
N LYS A 63 5.20 15.73 -11.90
CA LYS A 63 6.38 16.33 -12.57
C LYS A 63 7.31 17.10 -11.62
N ILE A 64 7.44 16.60 -10.40
CA ILE A 64 8.15 17.27 -9.31
C ILE A 64 9.64 17.37 -9.62
N GLU A 65 10.23 16.33 -10.22
CA GLU A 65 11.66 16.28 -10.53
C GLU A 65 12.10 17.37 -11.53
N GLU A 66 11.28 17.66 -12.54
CA GLU A 66 11.55 18.74 -13.51
C GLU A 66 11.37 20.12 -12.88
N THR A 67 10.38 20.27 -12.00
CA THR A 67 9.96 21.57 -11.46
C THR A 67 10.83 22.02 -10.28
N MET A 68 11.32 21.09 -9.44
CA MET A 68 12.05 21.44 -8.22
C MET A 68 13.44 22.05 -8.43
N ASN A 69 14.11 21.81 -9.56
CA ASN A 69 15.46 22.31 -9.79
C ASN A 69 15.50 23.80 -10.15
N GLN A 70 14.40 24.38 -10.63
CA GLN A 70 14.34 25.78 -11.10
C GLN A 70 13.22 26.61 -10.45
N ALA A 71 12.37 26.00 -9.63
CA ALA A 71 11.25 26.67 -8.96
C ALA A 71 11.66 27.62 -7.82
N THR A 72 10.87 28.66 -7.61
CA THR A 72 10.95 29.51 -6.41
C THR A 72 10.57 28.71 -5.15
N PRO A 73 10.98 29.14 -3.94
CA PRO A 73 10.58 28.47 -2.70
C PRO A 73 9.06 28.32 -2.55
N ALA A 74 8.27 29.33 -2.94
CA ALA A 74 6.81 29.27 -2.91
C ALA A 74 6.25 28.17 -3.82
N ARG A 75 6.76 28.07 -5.06
CA ARG A 75 6.32 27.05 -6.00
C ARG A 75 6.74 25.64 -5.56
N LYS A 76 7.92 25.49 -4.96
CA LYS A 76 8.33 24.21 -4.35
C LYS A 76 7.37 23.77 -3.24
N LEU A 77 6.89 24.72 -2.42
CA LEU A 77 5.93 24.42 -1.37
C LEU A 77 4.59 23.96 -1.95
N GLU A 78 4.08 24.62 -2.99
CA GLU A 78 2.85 24.23 -3.69
C GLU A 78 2.94 22.80 -4.26
N GLU A 79 4.05 22.45 -4.91
CA GLU A 79 4.26 21.09 -5.46
C GLU A 79 4.32 20.02 -4.35
N VAL A 80 4.95 20.32 -3.22
CA VAL A 80 5.00 19.41 -2.06
C VAL A 80 3.61 19.24 -1.43
N LEU A 81 2.83 20.31 -1.35
CA LEU A 81 1.44 20.25 -0.88
C LEU A 81 0.59 19.39 -1.81
N HIS A 82 0.71 19.59 -3.12
CA HIS A 82 -0.02 18.78 -4.10
C HIS A 82 0.36 17.29 -4.04
N LEU A 83 1.64 16.97 -3.87
CA LEU A 83 2.08 15.59 -3.65
C LEU A 83 1.45 15.00 -2.37
N ALA A 84 1.38 15.79 -1.30
CA ALA A 84 0.77 15.35 -0.05
C ALA A 84 -0.72 15.05 -0.22
N GLU A 85 -1.46 15.87 -0.98
CA GLU A 85 -2.87 15.61 -1.32
C GLU A 85 -3.03 14.28 -2.06
N LEU A 86 -2.22 14.04 -3.11
CA LEU A 86 -2.25 12.80 -3.87
C LEU A 86 -1.91 11.57 -3.00
N CYS A 87 -0.97 11.71 -2.07
CA CYS A 87 -0.66 10.67 -1.09
C CYS A 87 -1.86 10.39 -0.16
N ILE A 88 -2.56 11.41 0.31
CA ILE A 88 -3.76 11.28 1.14
C ILE A 88 -4.86 10.55 0.38
N GLU A 89 -5.13 10.93 -0.87
CA GLU A 89 -6.12 10.26 -1.71
C GLU A 89 -5.81 8.76 -1.89
N VAL A 90 -4.53 8.43 -2.11
CA VAL A 90 -4.08 7.04 -2.21
C VAL A 90 -4.32 6.26 -0.92
N LEU A 91 -4.05 6.86 0.24
CA LEU A 91 -4.31 6.23 1.54
C LEU A 91 -5.81 6.03 1.77
N GLN A 92 -6.64 7.04 1.48
CA GLN A 92 -8.09 6.94 1.59
C GLN A 92 -8.65 5.83 0.70
N GLN A 93 -8.18 5.72 -0.54
CA GLN A 93 -8.57 4.61 -1.44
C GLN A 93 -8.15 3.24 -0.90
N ASN A 94 -6.98 3.14 -0.24
CA ASN A 94 -6.57 1.89 0.38
C ASN A 94 -7.51 1.52 1.53
N GLU A 95 -7.88 2.49 2.35
CA GLU A 95 -8.84 2.28 3.43
C GLU A 95 -10.21 1.88 2.88
N GLU A 96 -10.74 2.61 1.90
CA GLU A 96 -12.06 2.34 1.30
C GLU A 96 -12.15 0.95 0.67
N HIS A 97 -11.12 0.52 -0.06
CA HIS A 97 -11.19 -0.71 -0.87
C HIS A 97 -10.53 -1.94 -0.24
N HIS A 98 -9.69 -1.76 0.77
CA HIS A 98 -8.89 -2.87 1.31
C HIS A 98 -8.97 -3.03 2.83
N SER A 99 -9.53 -2.07 3.58
CA SER A 99 -9.63 -2.14 5.05
C SER A 99 -10.19 -3.46 5.57
N GLU A 100 -11.23 -4.01 4.93
CA GLU A 100 -11.84 -5.26 5.36
C GLU A 100 -10.87 -6.45 5.32
N ALA A 101 -9.95 -6.48 4.35
CA ALA A 101 -8.96 -7.56 4.25
C ALA A 101 -7.87 -7.45 5.33
N PHE A 102 -7.67 -6.27 5.91
CA PHE A 102 -6.69 -6.00 6.96
C PHE A 102 -7.34 -5.72 8.32
N ALA A 103 -8.62 -6.05 8.52
CA ALA A 103 -9.35 -5.77 9.76
C ALA A 103 -8.67 -6.35 11.03
N TRP A 104 -7.91 -7.43 10.88
CA TRP A 104 -7.16 -8.06 11.98
C TRP A 104 -5.82 -7.37 12.28
N TRP A 105 -5.27 -6.62 11.30
CA TRP A 105 -4.00 -5.89 11.36
C TRP A 105 -4.16 -4.49 10.76
N PRO A 106 -5.02 -3.64 11.34
CA PRO A 106 -5.32 -2.32 10.78
C PRO A 106 -4.08 -1.42 10.68
N GLU A 107 -3.07 -1.68 11.53
CA GLU A 107 -1.80 -0.97 11.50
C GLU A 107 -1.03 -1.13 10.18
N LEU A 108 -1.28 -2.20 9.40
CA LEU A 108 -0.58 -2.43 8.15
C LEU A 108 -1.00 -1.49 7.02
N LEU A 109 -2.16 -0.84 7.12
CA LEU A 109 -2.62 0.18 6.16
C LEU A 109 -2.34 1.61 6.63
N ALA A 110 -1.92 1.80 7.88
CA ALA A 110 -1.73 3.10 8.52
C ALA A 110 -0.29 3.65 8.44
N GLU A 111 0.66 2.85 7.92
CA GLU A 111 2.06 3.21 7.70
C GLU A 111 2.42 3.19 6.21
#